data_AF-A0A1M3HHR6-F1
#
_entry.id   AF-A0A1M3HHR6-F1
#
_cell.length_a   1.000
_cell.length_b   1.000
_cell.length_c   1.000
_cell.angle_alpha   90.00
_cell.angle_beta   90.00
_cell.angle_gamma   90.00
#
_symmetry.space_group_name_H-M   'P 1'
#
loop_
_entity.id
_entity.type
_entity.pdbx_description
1 polymer ?
#
loop_
_entity_poly.entity_id
_entity_poly.type
_entity_poly.pdbx_seq_one_letter_code
_entity_poly.pdbx_strand_id
1 'polypeptide(L)'
;MTRPWRKLAPWVIGAALLGFGVWWLLANVTGGKSAKVDARLNRNLAGAAVESGSDAVATIGGQIASEAAADSLSSENAHEIRSAPGADAPVDPAAHAAGLRSLCKRAAYRGRPECLQPPATR
;
A
#
# COMPACT_ATOMS: atom_id res chain seq x y z
N MET A 1 6.11 -75.80 -22.67
CA MET A 1 6.15 -74.77 -21.61
C MET A 1 4.98 -73.80 -21.79
N THR A 2 3.87 -74.04 -21.12
CA THR A 2 2.67 -73.19 -21.16
C THR A 2 2.90 -71.97 -20.26
N ARG A 3 2.96 -70.75 -20.83
CA ARG A 3 3.17 -69.51 -20.07
C ARG A 3 1.99 -69.30 -19.08
N PRO A 4 2.21 -69.42 -17.75
CA PRO A 4 1.14 -69.31 -16.75
C PRO A 4 0.52 -67.90 -16.66
N TRP A 5 1.18 -66.91 -17.24
CA TRP A 5 0.81 -65.49 -17.19
C TRP A 5 -0.51 -65.13 -17.90
N ARG A 6 -0.95 -65.91 -18.89
CA ARG A 6 -2.21 -65.61 -19.62
C ARG A 6 -3.46 -65.73 -18.74
N LYS A 7 -3.42 -66.51 -17.66
CA LYS A 7 -4.56 -66.66 -16.73
C LYS A 7 -4.60 -65.59 -15.64
N LEU A 8 -3.47 -64.93 -15.36
CA LEU A 8 -3.36 -63.87 -14.36
C LEU A 8 -3.54 -62.47 -14.96
N ALA A 9 -3.28 -62.31 -16.25
CA ALA A 9 -3.48 -61.06 -16.99
C ALA A 9 -4.86 -60.38 -16.78
N PRO A 10 -6.02 -61.07 -16.85
CA PRO A 10 -7.31 -60.41 -16.65
C PRO A 10 -7.52 -59.90 -15.22
N TRP A 11 -6.97 -60.59 -14.21
CA TRP A 11 -7.05 -60.17 -12.81
C TRP A 11 -6.21 -58.92 -12.54
N VAL A 12 -5.01 -58.83 -13.11
CA VAL A 12 -4.14 -57.65 -12.99
C VAL A 12 -4.78 -56.44 -13.69
N ILE A 13 -5.36 -56.63 -14.88
CA ILE A 13 -6.07 -55.57 -15.60
C ILE A 13 -7.29 -55.09 -14.81
N GLY A 14 -8.08 -56.02 -14.25
CA GLY A 14 -9.23 -55.67 -13.41
C GLY A 14 -8.84 -54.85 -12.17
N ALA A 15 -7.79 -55.26 -11.47
CA ALA A 15 -7.28 -54.53 -10.31
C ALA A 15 -6.73 -53.14 -10.68
N ALA A 16 -6.01 -53.03 -11.80
CA ALA A 16 -5.50 -51.75 -12.29
C ALA A 16 -6.63 -50.78 -12.67
N LEU A 17 -7.67 -51.25 -13.34
CA LEU A 17 -8.84 -50.43 -13.69
C LEU A 17 -9.61 -49.98 -12.45
N LEU A 18 -9.76 -50.85 -11.45
CA LEU A 18 -10.38 -50.50 -10.17
C LEU A 18 -9.59 -49.43 -9.42
N GLY A 19 -8.26 -49.61 -9.31
CA GLY A 19 -7.39 -48.62 -8.67
C GLY A 19 -7.43 -47.27 -9.39
N PHE A 20 -7.40 -47.27 -10.72
CA PHE A 20 -7.52 -46.06 -11.52
C PHE A 20 -8.88 -45.37 -11.36
N GLY A 21 -9.97 -46.14 -11.33
CA GLY A 21 -11.32 -45.61 -11.09
C GLY A 21 -11.45 -44.94 -9.72
N VAL A 22 -10.94 -45.58 -8.66
CA VAL A 22 -10.95 -45.01 -7.30
C VAL A 22 -10.11 -43.73 -7.23
N TRP A 23 -8.91 -43.73 -7.82
CA TRP A 23 -8.07 -42.53 -7.85
C TRP A 23 -8.73 -41.38 -8.62
N TRP A 24 -9.31 -41.66 -9.79
CA TRP A 24 -10.02 -40.67 -10.59
C TRP A 24 -11.22 -40.07 -9.84
N LEU A 25 -11.98 -40.89 -9.12
CA LEU A 25 -13.13 -40.45 -8.34
C LEU A 25 -12.70 -39.57 -7.16
N LEU A 26 -11.62 -39.95 -6.46
CA LEU A 26 -11.03 -39.15 -5.38
C LEU A 26 -10.51 -37.80 -5.90
N ALA A 27 -9.83 -37.78 -7.06
CA ALA A 27 -9.31 -36.55 -7.65
C ALA A 27 -10.43 -35.57 -8.04
N ASN A 28 -11.53 -36.07 -8.62
CA ASN A 28 -12.67 -35.21 -9.01
C ASN A 28 -13.46 -34.69 -7.80
N VAL A 29 -13.68 -35.50 -6.76
CA VAL A 29 -14.45 -35.10 -5.57
C VAL A 29 -13.67 -34.14 -4.67
N THR A 30 -12.34 -34.28 -4.62
CA THR A 30 -11.48 -33.38 -3.81
C THR A 30 -11.28 -32.01 -4.45
N GLY A 31 -11.24 -31.92 -5.79
CA GLY A 31 -11.13 -30.65 -6.52
C GLY A 31 -12.29 -29.67 -6.28
N GLY A 32 -13.51 -30.17 -6.07
CA GLY A 32 -14.66 -29.32 -5.73
C GLY A 32 -14.59 -28.71 -4.32
N LYS A 33 -13.93 -29.41 -3.38
CA LYS A 33 -13.73 -28.90 -2.01
C LYS A 33 -12.61 -27.85 -1.97
N SER A 34 -11.51 -28.04 -2.71
CA SER A 34 -10.46 -27.02 -2.83
C SER A 34 -10.97 -25.76 -3.52
N ALA A 35 -11.73 -25.88 -4.61
CA ALA A 35 -12.32 -24.72 -5.29
C ALA A 35 -13.21 -23.86 -4.37
N LYS A 36 -13.96 -24.47 -3.45
CA LYS A 36 -14.78 -23.74 -2.47
C LYS A 36 -13.93 -23.03 -1.41
N VAL A 37 -12.82 -23.63 -1.00
CA VAL A 37 -11.87 -23.02 -0.05
C VAL A 37 -11.13 -21.87 -0.73
N ASP A 38 -10.63 -22.06 -1.94
CA ASP A 38 -9.96 -21.03 -2.73
C ASP A 38 -10.90 -19.86 -3.04
N ALA A 39 -12.17 -20.13 -3.36
CA ALA A 39 -13.15 -19.07 -3.56
C ALA A 39 -13.42 -18.26 -2.28
N ARG A 40 -13.46 -18.90 -1.11
CA ARG A 40 -13.61 -18.19 0.19
C ARG A 40 -12.37 -17.37 0.52
N LEU A 41 -11.18 -17.94 0.30
CA LEU A 41 -9.91 -17.25 0.52
C LEU A 41 -9.80 -16.02 -0.39
N ASN A 42 -10.06 -16.18 -1.69
CA ASN A 42 -10.01 -15.06 -2.65
C ASN A 42 -11.02 -13.96 -2.33
N ARG A 43 -12.24 -14.31 -1.88
CA ARG A 43 -13.22 -13.29 -1.43
C ARG A 43 -12.75 -12.52 -0.20
N ASN A 44 -12.16 -13.22 0.78
CA ASN A 44 -11.66 -12.57 1.99
C ASN A 44 -10.46 -11.67 1.68
N LEU A 45 -9.55 -12.12 0.80
CA LEU A 45 -8.41 -11.32 0.34
C LEU A 45 -8.87 -10.08 -0.45
N ALA A 46 -9.86 -10.24 -1.34
CA ALA A 46 -10.43 -9.12 -2.08
C ALA A 46 -11.11 -8.10 -1.17
N GLY A 47 -11.90 -8.57 -0.19
CA GLY A 47 -12.53 -7.69 0.81
C GLY A 47 -11.50 -6.94 1.66
N ALA A 48 -10.47 -7.64 2.15
CA ALA A 48 -9.41 -7.03 2.94
C ALA A 48 -8.58 -6.02 2.13
N ALA A 49 -8.35 -6.26 0.84
CA ALA A 49 -7.64 -5.33 -0.04
C ALA A 49 -8.45 -4.04 -0.30
N VAL A 50 -9.77 -4.16 -0.46
CA VAL A 50 -10.67 -3.01 -0.62
C VAL A 50 -10.71 -2.18 0.67
N GLU A 51 -10.90 -2.83 1.82
CA GLU A 51 -10.94 -2.15 3.13
C GLU A 51 -9.61 -1.43 3.45
N SER A 52 -8.49 -2.13 3.24
CA SER A 52 -7.15 -1.53 3.40
C SER A 52 -6.95 -0.34 2.46
N GLY A 53 -7.49 -0.43 1.23
CA GLY A 53 -7.44 0.64 0.26
C GLY A 53 -8.26 1.86 0.70
N SER A 54 -9.48 1.66 1.20
CA SER A 54 -10.32 2.75 1.70
C SER A 54 -9.73 3.43 2.92
N ASP A 55 -9.15 2.68 3.86
CA ASP A 55 -8.51 3.24 5.05
C ASP A 55 -7.27 4.07 4.70
N ALA A 56 -6.47 3.59 3.75
CA ALA A 56 -5.32 4.33 3.25
C ALA A 56 -5.77 5.65 2.61
N VAL A 57 -6.79 5.62 1.74
CA VAL A 57 -7.32 6.83 1.09
C VAL A 57 -7.93 7.80 2.10
N ALA A 58 -8.69 7.31 3.08
CA ALA A 58 -9.28 8.14 4.12
C ALA A 58 -8.20 8.81 4.99
N THR A 59 -7.16 8.07 5.35
CA THR A 59 -6.02 8.58 6.13
C THR A 59 -5.25 9.63 5.35
N ILE A 60 -4.92 9.36 4.07
CA ILE A 60 -4.21 10.31 3.21
C ILE A 60 -5.06 11.56 3.00
N GLY A 61 -6.35 11.41 2.71
CA GLY A 61 -7.28 12.53 2.54
C GLY A 61 -7.38 13.40 3.80
N GLY A 62 -7.51 12.77 4.97
CA GLY A 62 -7.51 13.45 6.26
C GLY A 62 -6.20 14.20 6.54
N GLN A 63 -5.06 13.58 6.23
CA GLN A 63 -3.76 14.21 6.41
C GLN A 63 -3.58 15.42 5.48
N ILE A 64 -3.95 15.31 4.20
CA ILE A 64 -3.91 16.43 3.25
C ILE A 64 -4.77 17.60 3.74
N ALA A 65 -5.98 17.33 4.22
CA ALA A 65 -6.86 18.36 4.77
C ALA A 65 -6.23 19.06 5.99
N SER A 66 -5.60 18.29 6.88
CA SER A 66 -4.89 18.84 8.04
C SER A 66 -3.67 19.69 7.66
N GLU A 67 -2.90 19.27 6.66
CA GLU A 67 -1.76 20.01 6.13
C GLU A 67 -2.22 21.32 5.47
N ALA A 68 -3.31 21.29 4.70
CA ALA A 68 -3.89 22.48 4.10
C ALA A 68 -4.38 23.50 5.16
N ALA A 69 -5.02 23.02 6.24
CA ALA A 69 -5.44 23.88 7.34
C ALA A 69 -4.23 24.48 8.09
N ALA A 70 -3.19 23.68 8.34
CA ALA A 70 -1.95 24.15 8.96
C ALA A 70 -1.23 25.19 8.09
N ASP A 71 -1.25 25.03 6.76
CA ASP A 71 -0.67 26.00 5.83
C ASP A 71 -1.46 27.31 5.79
N SER A 72 -2.80 27.27 5.80
CA SER A 72 -3.63 28.48 5.91
C SER A 72 -3.30 29.25 7.18
N LEU A 73 -3.31 28.57 8.32
CA LEU A 73 -2.98 29.16 9.61
C LEU A 73 -1.55 29.73 9.63
N SER A 74 -0.61 29.05 8.97
CA SER A 74 0.77 29.54 8.85
C SER A 74 0.86 30.81 8.02
N SER A 75 0.09 30.91 6.94
CA SER A 75 0.04 32.11 6.09
C SER A 75 -0.59 33.28 6.81
N GLU A 76 -1.68 33.04 7.55
CA GLU A 76 -2.36 34.03 8.39
C GLU A 76 -1.43 34.56 9.48
N ASN A 77 -0.82 33.67 10.27
CA ASN A 77 0.17 34.04 11.28
C ASN A 77 1.35 34.82 10.68
N ALA A 78 1.85 34.41 9.51
CA ALA A 78 2.94 35.11 8.83
C ALA A 78 2.53 36.51 8.35
N HIS A 79 1.25 36.73 8.05
CA HIS A 79 0.74 38.06 7.72
C HIS A 79 0.64 38.93 8.98
N GLU A 80 0.08 38.39 10.06
CA GLU A 80 -0.04 39.10 11.35
C GLU A 80 1.33 39.49 11.93
N ILE A 81 2.30 38.58 11.90
CA ILE A 81 3.67 38.87 12.36
C ILE A 81 4.30 39.99 11.53
N ARG A 82 4.06 40.02 10.21
CA ARG A 82 4.63 41.04 9.32
C ARG A 82 3.91 42.38 9.38
N SER A 83 2.65 42.42 9.82
CA SER A 83 1.90 43.67 10.01
C SER A 83 2.03 44.24 11.41
N ALA A 84 2.64 43.50 12.35
CA ALA A 84 2.85 43.94 13.71
C ALA A 84 3.86 45.10 13.83
N PRO A 85 3.67 46.04 14.76
CA PRO A 85 4.69 47.06 15.06
C PRO A 85 6.02 46.42 15.45
N GLY A 86 7.11 46.84 14.80
CA GLY A 86 8.44 46.28 15.02
C GLY A 86 8.74 44.99 14.23
N ALA A 87 7.87 44.59 13.30
CA ALA A 87 8.13 43.46 12.40
C ALA A 87 9.43 43.62 11.59
N ASP A 88 9.80 44.85 11.25
CA ASP A 88 11.03 45.18 10.52
C ASP A 88 12.24 45.41 11.44
N ALA A 89 12.11 45.12 12.75
CA ALA A 89 13.23 45.25 13.67
C ALA A 89 14.39 44.34 13.23
N PRO A 90 15.65 44.81 13.32
CA PRO A 90 16.80 44.01 12.96
C PRO A 90 16.87 42.75 13.81
N VAL A 91 16.77 41.59 13.16
CA VAL A 91 17.04 40.29 13.77
C VAL A 91 18.47 39.87 13.48
N ASP A 92 19.02 39.03 14.35
CA ASP A 92 20.32 38.42 14.09
C ASP A 92 20.33 37.68 12.74
N PRO A 93 21.37 37.85 11.89
CA PRO A 93 21.43 37.22 10.57
C PRO A 93 21.32 35.69 10.59
N ALA A 94 21.83 35.02 11.65
CA ALA A 94 21.71 33.57 11.79
C ALA A 94 20.28 33.15 12.14
N ALA A 95 19.58 33.94 12.95
CA ALA A 95 18.17 33.72 13.27
C ALA A 95 17.29 33.90 12.02
N HIS A 96 17.53 34.94 11.22
CA HIS A 96 16.85 35.15 9.95
C HIS A 96 17.05 33.97 8.98
N ALA A 97 18.29 33.53 8.81
CA ALA A 97 18.61 32.41 7.92
C ALA A 97 17.98 31.09 8.39
N ALA A 98 17.95 30.84 9.72
CA ALA A 98 17.28 29.66 10.28
C ALA A 98 15.75 29.70 10.06
N GLY A 99 15.15 30.88 10.26
CA GLY A 99 13.72 31.12 10.00
C GLY A 99 13.37 30.85 8.54
N LEU A 100 14.12 31.45 7.60
CA LEU A 100 13.91 31.26 6.17
C LEU A 100 14.01 29.78 5.75
N ARG A 101 15.05 29.07 6.20
CA ARG A 101 15.21 27.63 5.93
C ARG A 101 14.04 26.79 6.45
N SER A 102 13.48 27.15 7.60
CA SER A 102 12.32 26.47 8.18
C SER A 102 11.05 26.76 7.38
N LEU A 103 10.83 28.01 6.98
CA LEU A 103 9.69 28.43 6.18
C LEU A 103 9.69 27.79 4.80
N CYS A 104 10.84 27.68 4.13
CA CYS A 104 10.95 27.06 2.81
C CYS A 104 10.60 25.56 2.77
N LYS A 105 10.49 24.89 3.93
CA LYS A 105 9.99 23.50 4.00
C LYS A 105 8.47 23.39 3.90
N ARG A 106 7.74 24.48 4.14
CA ARG A 106 6.26 24.53 4.13
C ARG A 106 5.74 24.67 2.70
N ALA A 107 4.58 24.10 2.38
CA ALA A 107 4.08 24.11 1.01
C ALA A 107 3.73 25.53 0.55
N ALA A 108 3.22 26.37 1.45
CA ALA A 108 2.92 27.79 1.20
C ALA A 108 4.13 28.63 0.70
N TYR A 109 5.37 28.15 0.90
CA TYR A 109 6.60 28.88 0.54
C TYR A 109 7.36 28.25 -0.64
N ARG A 110 6.93 27.11 -1.20
CA ARG A 110 7.64 26.39 -2.28
C ARG A 110 7.85 27.20 -3.56
N GLY A 111 6.99 28.18 -3.85
CA GLY A 111 7.08 29.03 -5.05
C GLY A 111 7.83 30.33 -4.87
N ARG A 112 8.35 30.63 -3.67
CA ARG A 112 9.04 31.90 -3.40
C ARG A 112 10.46 31.87 -3.96
N PRO A 113 10.95 32.94 -4.62
CA PRO A 113 12.29 32.98 -5.20
C PRO A 113 13.39 32.71 -4.15
N GLU A 114 13.18 33.19 -2.92
CA GLU A 114 14.06 32.99 -1.76
C GLU A 114 14.22 31.51 -1.36
N CYS A 115 13.23 30.67 -1.70
CA CYS A 115 13.21 29.23 -1.40
C CYS A 115 13.62 28.36 -2.58
N LEU A 116 13.72 28.94 -3.78
CA LEU A 116 14.13 28.25 -5.02
C LEU A 116 15.65 28.27 -5.21
N GLN A 117 16.38 29.06 -4.42
CA GLN A 117 17.84 29.06 -4.41
C GLN A 117 18.37 27.88 -3.57
N PRO A 118 19.17 26.97 -4.16
CA PRO A 118 19.88 25.95 -3.39
C PRO A 118 20.72 26.64 -2.31
N PRO A 119 20.72 26.16 -1.05
CA PRO A 119 21.59 26.72 -0.04
C PRO A 119 23.03 26.63 -0.54
N ALA A 120 23.75 27.76 -0.55
CA ALA A 120 25.18 27.76 -0.83
C ALA A 120 25.86 26.81 0.15
N THR A 121 26.34 25.68 -0.37
CA THR A 121 27.15 24.70 0.35
C THR A 121 28.35 25.43 0.95
N ARG A 122 28.46 25.41 2.28
CA ARG A 122 29.67 25.80 3.01
C ARG A 122 30.19 24.58 3.73
#